data_AF-F8PZL1-F1
#
_entry.id   AF-F8PZL1-F1
#
_cell.length_a   1.000
_cell.length_b   1.000
_cell.length_c   1.000
_cell.angle_alpha   90.00
_cell.angle_beta   90.00
_cell.angle_gamma   90.00
#
_symmetry.space_group_name_H-M   'P 1'
#
loop_
_entity.id
_entity.type
_entity.pdbx_description
1 polymer ?
#
loop_
_entity_poly.entity_id
_entity_poly.type
_entity_poly.pdbx_seq_one_letter_code
_entity_poly.pdbx_strand_id
1 'polypeptide(L)'
;LQNEARIYNAFPEHLMEHWSGLNLVTPLQNPVPVGAVVPRFYGYYYPVDENNIEGEDRGAADRMKCASRRWGRSPILLLEECGTPIEPHAFGPDDRSECFSLCLRLHYADFIQRSFYTRNILKQPGPLTEPQHLRSWSTPAFRVIDFGR
;
A
#
# COMPACT_ATOMS: atom_id res chain seq x y z
N LEU A 1 9.66 -3.26 8.21
CA LEU A 1 8.41 -2.75 8.82
C LEU A 1 8.51 -1.30 9.30
N GLN A 2 9.39 -0.91 10.23
CA GLN A 2 9.39 0.48 10.72
C GLN A 2 9.65 1.53 9.61
N ASN A 3 10.60 1.28 8.71
CA ASN A 3 10.86 2.19 7.58
C ASN A 3 9.63 2.29 6.66
N GLU A 4 9.07 1.14 6.30
CA GLU A 4 7.86 1.03 5.48
C GLU A 4 6.66 1.76 6.10
N ALA A 5 6.44 1.62 7.41
CA ALA A 5 5.39 2.33 8.14
C ALA A 5 5.54 3.85 8.03
N ARG A 6 6.78 4.38 8.10
CA ARG A 6 7.04 5.81 7.95
C ARG A 6 6.67 6.30 6.55
N ILE A 7 6.96 5.50 5.52
CA ILE A 7 6.58 5.84 4.15
C ILE A 7 5.06 5.83 4.00
N TYR A 8 4.37 4.79 4.49
CA TYR A 8 2.90 4.76 4.45
C TYR A 8 2.25 5.94 5.16
N ASN A 9 2.79 6.35 6.31
CA ASN A 9 2.31 7.51 7.05
C ASN A 9 2.61 8.86 6.37
N ALA A 10 3.55 8.90 5.41
CA ALA A 10 3.92 10.09 4.68
C ALA A 10 3.14 10.27 3.37
N PHE A 11 2.47 9.23 2.87
CA PHE A 11 1.69 9.34 1.65
C PHE A 11 0.54 10.35 1.80
N PRO A 12 0.27 11.16 0.77
CA PRO A 12 -0.97 11.91 0.67
C PRO A 12 -2.19 10.99 0.74
N GLU A 13 -3.25 11.43 1.41
CA GLU A 13 -4.49 10.65 1.61
C GLU A 13 -5.06 10.14 0.28
N HIS A 14 -5.04 10.97 -0.77
CA HIS A 14 -5.59 10.62 -2.08
C HIS A 14 -4.90 9.42 -2.75
N LEU A 15 -3.68 9.03 -2.34
CA LEU A 15 -3.03 7.82 -2.83
C LEU A 15 -3.53 6.55 -2.13
N MET A 16 -4.10 6.67 -0.93
CA MET A 16 -4.59 5.58 -0.08
C MET A 16 -6.13 5.45 -0.10
N GLU A 17 -6.83 6.48 -0.57
CA GLU A 17 -8.29 6.53 -0.58
C GLU A 17 -8.91 6.02 -1.88
N HIS A 18 -10.13 5.49 -1.78
CA HIS A 18 -10.90 5.06 -2.93
C HIS A 18 -11.62 6.25 -3.56
N TRP A 19 -11.26 6.55 -4.80
CA TRP A 19 -11.93 7.52 -5.65
C TRP A 19 -12.59 6.82 -6.83
N SER A 20 -13.72 7.34 -7.28
CA SER A 20 -14.40 6.90 -8.51
C SER A 20 -14.16 7.91 -9.64
N GLY A 21 -14.19 7.43 -10.88
CA GLY A 21 -13.96 8.24 -12.08
C GLY A 21 -12.67 7.90 -12.80
N LEU A 22 -12.31 8.76 -13.75
CA LEU A 22 -11.15 8.59 -14.64
C LEU A 22 -10.19 9.78 -14.49
N ASN A 23 -8.89 9.52 -14.60
CA ASN A 23 -7.86 10.55 -14.73
C ASN A 23 -7.09 10.38 -16.04
N LEU A 24 -6.47 11.49 -16.46
CA LEU A 24 -5.52 11.50 -17.57
C LEU A 24 -4.13 11.77 -17.00
N VAL A 25 -3.32 10.72 -16.89
CA VAL A 25 -1.98 10.78 -16.27
C VAL A 25 -0.94 10.74 -17.37
N THR A 26 -0.43 11.90 -17.79
CA THR A 26 0.59 11.95 -18.86
C THR A 26 1.81 11.11 -18.48
N PRO A 27 2.43 10.37 -19.44
CA PRO A 27 2.20 10.40 -20.88
C PRO A 27 1.09 9.46 -21.39
N LEU A 28 0.27 8.86 -20.52
CA LEU A 28 -0.89 8.09 -20.99
C LEU A 28 -1.86 9.00 -21.75
N GLN A 29 -2.28 8.55 -22.93
CA GLN A 29 -3.24 9.26 -23.78
C GLN A 29 -4.69 8.87 -23.47
N ASN A 30 -4.89 7.66 -22.93
CA ASN A 30 -6.20 7.15 -22.59
C ASN A 30 -6.48 7.39 -21.10
N PRO A 31 -7.73 7.74 -20.74
CA PRO A 31 -8.12 7.84 -19.34
C PRO A 31 -8.01 6.49 -18.63
N VAL A 32 -7.59 6.51 -17.37
CA VAL A 32 -7.51 5.32 -16.51
C VAL A 32 -8.24 5.57 -15.18
N PRO A 33 -8.65 4.53 -14.44
CA PRO A 33 -9.32 4.72 -13.16
C PRO A 33 -8.48 5.53 -12.14
N VAL A 34 -9.13 6.46 -11.43
CA VAL A 34 -8.46 7.31 -10.41
C VAL A 34 -8.06 6.54 -9.15
N GLY A 35 -8.63 5.35 -8.93
CA GLY A 35 -8.59 4.62 -7.65
C GLY A 35 -7.21 4.53 -6.98
N ALA A 36 -7.22 4.27 -5.67
CA ALA A 36 -6.03 4.32 -4.81
C ALA A 36 -4.80 3.62 -5.40
N VAL A 37 -3.64 4.23 -5.18
CA VAL A 37 -2.36 3.75 -5.72
C VAL A 37 -1.68 2.76 -4.78
N VAL A 38 -1.76 3.03 -3.48
CA VAL A 38 -1.15 2.24 -2.42
C VAL A 38 -2.23 1.76 -1.44
N PRO A 39 -1.98 0.69 -0.67
CA PRO A 39 -2.95 0.19 0.31
C PRO A 39 -3.34 1.28 1.31
N ARG A 40 -4.59 1.19 1.81
CA ARG A 40 -4.95 1.93 3.03
C ARG A 40 -4.07 1.49 4.20
N PHE A 41 -3.49 2.46 4.91
CA PHE A 41 -2.66 2.23 6.09
C PHE A 41 -3.45 2.40 7.39
N TYR A 42 -3.48 1.36 8.23
CA TYR A 42 -4.22 1.38 9.51
C TYR A 42 -3.33 1.58 10.73
N GLY A 43 -2.01 1.51 10.56
CA GLY A 43 -1.05 1.76 11.63
C GLY A 43 0.06 0.73 11.75
N TYR A 44 1.07 1.11 12.54
CA TYR A 44 2.21 0.28 12.91
C TYR A 44 2.18 0.04 14.41
N TYR A 45 2.00 -1.21 14.80
CA TYR A 45 1.81 -1.64 16.18
C TYR A 45 3.06 -2.38 16.64
N TYR A 46 3.57 -2.04 17.82
CA TYR A 46 4.71 -2.72 18.42
C TYR A 46 4.39 -3.14 19.85
N PRO A 47 4.94 -4.27 20.31
CA PRO A 47 4.71 -4.73 21.68
C PRO A 47 5.36 -3.77 22.68
N VAL A 48 4.60 -3.35 23.68
CA VAL A 48 5.06 -2.55 24.82
C VAL A 48 5.00 -3.42 26.08
N ASP A 49 6.03 -3.34 26.93
CA ASP A 49 6.01 -3.99 28.24
C ASP A 49 5.04 -3.23 29.16
N GLU A 50 4.06 -3.91 29.76
CA GLU A 50 3.01 -3.31 30.59
C GLU A 50 3.59 -2.50 31.77
N ASN A 51 4.81 -2.82 32.18
CA ASN A 51 5.55 -2.12 33.25
C ASN A 51 6.26 -0.84 32.79
N ASN A 52 6.17 -0.45 31.51
CA ASN A 52 6.90 0.67 30.89
C ASN A 52 5.97 1.62 30.12
N ILE A 53 4.68 1.69 30.47
CA ILE A 53 3.69 2.54 29.79
C ILE A 53 3.96 4.04 30.02
N GLU A 54 4.69 4.39 31.09
CA GLU A 54 5.05 5.76 31.42
C GLU A 54 6.52 6.06 31.10
N GLY A 55 6.78 6.84 30.04
CA GLY A 55 8.10 7.43 29.85
C GLY A 55 8.44 7.75 28.40
N GLU A 56 8.24 9.04 28.07
CA GLU A 56 8.70 9.84 26.92
C GLU A 56 9.54 9.15 25.83
N ASP A 57 9.22 9.51 24.58
CA ASP A 57 9.72 9.11 23.25
C ASP A 57 11.23 8.87 23.04
N ARG A 58 12.09 9.15 24.02
CA ARG A 58 13.52 8.91 23.90
C ARG A 58 13.81 7.42 24.15
N GLY A 59 14.03 6.69 23.06
CA GLY A 59 14.52 5.30 23.09
C GLY A 59 13.53 4.22 22.66
N ALA A 60 12.39 4.57 22.03
CA ALA A 60 11.38 3.60 21.59
C ALA A 60 11.94 2.46 20.71
N ALA A 61 12.93 2.75 19.85
CA ALA A 61 13.55 1.75 18.98
C ALA A 61 14.37 0.69 19.74
N ASP A 62 15.03 1.07 20.83
CA ASP A 62 15.85 0.15 21.64
C ASP A 62 14.96 -0.68 22.58
N ARG A 63 13.92 -0.05 23.14
CA ARG A 63 12.87 -0.76 23.91
C ARG A 63 12.11 -1.77 23.04
N MET A 64 11.82 -1.43 21.79
CA MET A 64 11.19 -2.36 20.84
C MET A 64 12.04 -3.61 20.59
N LYS A 65 13.37 -3.46 20.45
CA LYS A 65 14.29 -4.61 20.33
C LYS A 65 14.30 -5.47 21.60
N CYS A 66 14.29 -4.85 22.78
CA CYS A 66 14.28 -5.57 24.06
C CYS A 66 12.96 -6.33 24.30
N ALA A 67 11.80 -5.68 24.08
CA ALA A 67 10.48 -6.29 24.26
C ALA A 67 10.24 -7.44 23.27
N SER A 68 10.64 -7.25 22.02
CA SER A 68 10.56 -8.30 20.99
C SER A 68 11.40 -9.54 21.35
N ARG A 69 12.59 -9.35 21.91
CA ARG A 69 13.45 -10.46 22.39
C ARG A 69 12.90 -11.16 23.63
N ARG A 70 12.29 -10.45 24.57
CA ARG A 70 11.74 -11.05 25.81
C ARG A 70 10.49 -11.88 25.57
N TRP A 71 9.59 -11.40 24.71
CA TRP A 71 8.28 -12.03 24.51
C TRP A 71 8.14 -12.75 23.18
N GLY A 72 9.16 -12.71 22.32
CA GLY A 72 9.11 -13.29 20.98
C GLY A 72 8.09 -12.63 20.05
N ARG A 73 7.60 -11.43 20.40
CA ARG A 73 6.57 -10.71 19.64
C ARG A 73 7.23 -9.78 18.63
N SER A 74 6.86 -9.90 17.36
CA SER A 74 7.28 -8.96 16.31
C SER A 74 6.30 -7.79 16.20
N PRO A 75 6.75 -6.62 15.74
CA PRO A 75 5.84 -5.55 15.39
C PRO A 75 4.98 -5.92 14.17
N ILE A 76 3.80 -5.34 14.08
CA ILE A 76 2.80 -5.59 13.04
C ILE A 76 2.58 -4.31 12.24
N LEU A 77 2.54 -4.44 10.92
CA LEU A 77 2.12 -3.39 9.99
C LEU A 77 0.74 -3.77 9.46
N LEU A 78 -0.29 -2.97 9.76
CA LEU A 78 -1.66 -3.26 9.35
C LEU A 78 -2.03 -2.44 8.10
N LEU A 79 -2.32 -3.14 7.01
CA LEU A 79 -2.63 -2.59 5.68
C LEU A 79 -3.92 -3.21 5.13
N GLU A 80 -4.51 -2.54 4.14
CA GLU A 80 -5.58 -3.08 3.30
C GLU A 80 -5.20 -4.44 2.70
N GLU A 81 -6.15 -5.37 2.65
CA GLU A 81 -6.03 -6.57 1.81
C GLU A 81 -6.11 -6.13 0.34
N CYS A 82 -5.12 -6.49 -0.47
CA CYS A 82 -5.01 -6.01 -1.85
C CYS A 82 -5.00 -7.14 -2.90
N GLY A 83 -5.31 -8.37 -2.49
CA GLY A 83 -5.35 -9.56 -3.32
C GLY A 83 -3.97 -10.17 -3.60
N THR A 84 -3.78 -10.62 -4.83
CA THR A 84 -2.61 -11.42 -5.25
C THR A 84 -1.71 -10.64 -6.19
N PRO A 85 -0.42 -11.00 -6.29
CA PRO A 85 0.48 -10.40 -7.28
C PRO A 85 -0.06 -10.44 -8.71
N ILE A 86 0.29 -9.41 -9.50
CA ILE A 86 -0.09 -9.37 -10.91
C ILE A 86 0.67 -10.41 -11.74
N GLU A 87 0.03 -10.79 -12.84
CA GLU A 87 0.57 -11.70 -13.86
C GLU A 87 0.55 -10.97 -15.21
N PRO A 88 1.60 -10.19 -15.55
CA PRO A 88 1.54 -9.28 -16.69
C PRO A 88 1.30 -9.95 -18.05
N HIS A 89 1.54 -11.25 -18.18
CA HIS A 89 1.30 -11.99 -19.41
C HIS A 89 -0.20 -12.18 -19.70
N ALA A 90 -1.06 -12.12 -18.68
CA ALA A 90 -2.51 -12.24 -18.79
C ALA A 90 -3.22 -10.89 -19.02
N PHE A 91 -2.48 -9.78 -19.04
CA PHE A 91 -3.06 -8.42 -19.02
C PHE A 91 -3.34 -7.87 -20.42
N GLY A 92 -4.53 -7.27 -20.53
CA GLY A 92 -4.92 -6.45 -21.67
C GLY A 92 -4.24 -5.07 -21.67
N PRO A 93 -4.44 -4.25 -22.72
CA PRO A 93 -3.91 -2.90 -22.80
C PRO A 93 -4.36 -1.99 -21.65
N ASP A 94 -5.60 -2.13 -21.19
CA ASP A 94 -6.18 -1.30 -20.13
C ASP A 94 -5.53 -1.60 -18.78
N ASP A 95 -5.39 -2.88 -18.40
CA ASP A 95 -4.72 -3.30 -17.16
C ASP A 95 -3.27 -2.79 -17.11
N ARG A 96 -2.56 -2.87 -18.25
CA ARG A 96 -1.18 -2.38 -18.37
C ARG A 96 -1.12 -0.86 -18.21
N SER A 97 -2.06 -0.15 -18.80
CA SER A 97 -2.16 1.32 -18.71
C SER A 97 -2.47 1.75 -17.27
N GLU A 98 -3.40 1.07 -16.60
CA GLU A 98 -3.72 1.33 -15.20
C GLU A 98 -2.52 1.05 -14.29
N CYS A 99 -1.85 -0.10 -14.45
CA CYS A 99 -0.63 -0.41 -13.68
C CYS A 99 0.49 0.61 -13.91
N PHE A 100 0.67 1.07 -15.15
CA PHE A 100 1.64 2.13 -15.44
C PHE A 100 1.24 3.46 -14.78
N SER A 101 -0.06 3.78 -14.75
CA SER A 101 -0.58 4.96 -14.07
C SER A 101 -0.25 4.98 -12.58
N LEU A 102 -0.19 3.82 -11.91
CA LEU A 102 0.18 3.74 -10.49
C LEU A 102 1.60 4.28 -10.26
N CYS A 103 2.54 3.88 -11.12
CA CYS A 103 3.93 4.33 -11.07
C CYS A 103 4.03 5.84 -11.32
N LEU A 104 3.35 6.34 -12.36
CA LEU A 104 3.33 7.77 -12.68
C LEU A 104 2.75 8.60 -11.54
N ARG A 105 1.65 8.14 -10.93
CA ARG A 105 1.00 8.85 -9.82
C ARG A 105 1.84 8.85 -8.55
N LEU A 106 2.60 7.78 -8.27
CA LEU A 106 3.62 7.81 -7.21
C LEU A 106 4.68 8.89 -7.49
N HIS A 107 5.21 8.93 -8.72
CA HIS A 107 6.22 9.92 -9.10
C HIS A 107 5.69 11.36 -9.03
N TYR A 108 4.43 11.61 -9.43
CA TYR A 108 3.80 12.93 -9.29
C TYR A 108 3.57 13.36 -7.85
N ALA A 109 3.53 12.41 -6.92
CA ALA A 109 3.50 12.68 -5.49
C ALA A 109 4.91 12.70 -4.86
N ASP A 110 5.98 12.71 -5.67
CA ASP A 110 7.38 12.68 -5.23
C ASP A 110 7.81 11.40 -4.48
N PHE A 111 7.11 10.29 -4.70
CA PHE A 111 7.47 8.98 -4.14
C PHE A 111 8.07 8.04 -5.19
N ILE A 112 9.17 7.38 -4.83
CA ILE A 112 9.81 6.35 -5.65
C ILE A 112 9.83 5.06 -4.83
N GLN A 113 9.22 3.99 -5.34
CA GLN A 113 9.11 2.71 -4.62
C GLN A 113 10.43 1.91 -4.58
N ARG A 114 11.37 2.16 -5.53
CA ARG A 114 12.74 1.59 -5.61
C ARG A 114 12.85 0.06 -5.84
N SER A 115 11.74 -0.67 -5.88
CA SER A 115 11.64 -2.13 -6.11
C SER A 115 10.37 -2.50 -6.88
N PHE A 116 10.13 -1.82 -8.00
CA PHE A 116 8.89 -1.90 -8.75
C PHE A 116 8.84 -3.19 -9.60
N TYR A 117 8.58 -4.31 -8.94
CA TYR A 117 8.48 -5.65 -9.52
C TYR A 117 7.04 -6.15 -9.51
N THR A 118 6.74 -7.15 -10.34
CA THR A 118 5.40 -7.76 -10.45
C THR A 118 4.84 -8.25 -9.12
N ARG A 119 5.68 -8.79 -8.23
CA ARG A 119 5.30 -9.21 -6.86
C ARG A 119 4.82 -8.06 -5.97
N ASN A 120 5.19 -6.82 -6.30
CA ASN A 120 4.91 -5.63 -5.51
C ASN A 120 3.76 -4.80 -6.11
N ILE A 121 3.08 -5.34 -7.12
CA ILE A 121 1.81 -4.82 -7.61
C ILE A 121 0.79 -5.92 -7.39
N LEU A 122 -0.22 -5.64 -6.56
CA LEU A 122 -1.29 -6.57 -6.24
C LEU A 122 -2.54 -6.22 -7.02
N LYS A 123 -3.36 -7.24 -7.32
CA LYS A 123 -4.66 -7.14 -7.96
C LYS A 123 -5.72 -7.80 -7.09
N GLN A 124 -6.88 -7.17 -6.96
CA GLN A 124 -8.06 -7.72 -6.33
C GLN A 124 -9.31 -7.48 -7.19
N PRO A 125 -10.37 -8.29 -7.02
CA PRO A 125 -11.68 -8.02 -7.62
C PRO A 125 -12.19 -6.65 -7.21
N GLY A 126 -12.84 -5.93 -8.13
CA GLY A 126 -13.47 -4.64 -7.87
C GLY A 126 -14.90 -4.57 -8.42
N PRO A 127 -15.54 -3.39 -8.40
CA PRO A 127 -15.01 -2.14 -7.86
C PRO A 127 -14.99 -2.16 -6.32
N LEU A 128 -14.04 -1.45 -5.72
CA LEU A 128 -13.87 -1.47 -4.26
C LEU A 128 -14.94 -0.67 -3.49
N THR A 129 -15.77 0.08 -4.22
CA THR A 129 -16.99 0.69 -3.70
C THR A 129 -18.06 -0.33 -3.32
N GLU A 130 -17.96 -1.55 -3.85
CA GLU A 130 -18.92 -2.62 -3.59
C GLU A 130 -18.41 -3.58 -2.48
N PRO A 131 -19.32 -4.27 -1.76
CA PRO A 131 -19.00 -5.37 -0.88
C PRO A 131 -18.27 -6.51 -1.60
N GLN A 132 -17.38 -7.23 -0.90
CA GLN A 132 -16.52 -8.28 -1.48
C GLN A 132 -17.27 -9.32 -2.34
N HIS A 133 -18.48 -9.73 -1.92
CA HIS A 133 -19.28 -10.74 -2.64
C HIS A 133 -19.90 -10.25 -3.95
N LEU A 134 -19.90 -8.93 -4.21
CA LEU A 134 -20.36 -8.32 -5.46
C LEU A 134 -19.20 -7.92 -6.38
N ARG A 135 -17.96 -8.05 -5.91
CA ARG A 135 -16.77 -7.71 -6.69
C ARG A 135 -16.45 -8.80 -7.69
N SER A 136 -15.87 -8.41 -8.82
CA SER A 136 -15.51 -9.33 -9.90
C SER A 136 -14.18 -8.93 -10.54
N TRP A 137 -13.67 -9.81 -11.39
CA TRP A 137 -12.47 -9.55 -12.20
C TRP A 137 -12.76 -8.73 -13.46
N SER A 138 -14.01 -8.34 -13.73
CA SER A 138 -14.33 -7.47 -14.88
C SER A 138 -13.89 -6.03 -14.67
N THR A 139 -13.72 -5.61 -13.42
CA THR A 139 -13.23 -4.28 -13.04
C THR A 139 -12.20 -4.46 -11.91
N PRO A 140 -11.01 -5.01 -12.20
CA PRO A 140 -9.99 -5.25 -11.19
C PRO A 140 -9.50 -3.93 -10.59
N ALA A 141 -8.99 -3.99 -9.37
CA ALA A 141 -8.32 -2.86 -8.73
C ALA A 141 -6.88 -3.25 -8.36
N PHE A 142 -5.96 -2.31 -8.53
CA PHE A 142 -4.53 -2.55 -8.35
C PHE A 142 -3.93 -1.71 -7.23
N ARG A 143 -2.89 -2.23 -6.57
CA ARG A 143 -2.14 -1.54 -5.50
C ARG A 143 -0.66 -1.81 -5.60
N VAL A 144 0.16 -0.78 -5.35
CA VAL A 144 1.60 -0.93 -5.19
C VAL A 144 1.91 -1.12 -3.71
N ILE A 145 2.78 -2.09 -3.38
CA ILE A 145 3.17 -2.43 -1.99
C ILE A 145 4.70 -2.42 -1.81
N ASP A 146 5.16 -2.78 -0.61
CA ASP A 146 6.58 -3.01 -0.25
C ASP A 146 7.43 -1.74 -0.35
N PHE A 147 7.07 -0.71 0.42
CA PHE A 147 7.80 0.57 0.48
C PHE A 147 8.90 0.59 1.56
N GLY A 148 9.49 -0.57 1.87
CA GLY A 148 10.48 -0.68 2.94
C GLY A 148 11.89 -0.22 2.60
N ARG A 149 12.18 0.09 1.33
CA ARG A 149 13.54 0.26 0.77
C ARG A 149 13.92 1.69 0.47
#